data_AF-A0A9R0YFW3-F1
#
_entry.id   AF-A0A9R0YFW3-F1
#
_cell.length_a   1.000
_cell.length_b   1.000
_cell.length_c   1.000
_cell.angle_alpha   90.00
_cell.angle_beta   90.00
_cell.angle_gamma   90.00
#
_symmetry.space_group_name_H-M   'P 1'
#
loop_
_entity.id
_entity.type
_entity.pdbx_description
1 polymer ?
#
loop_
_entity_poly.entity_id
_entity_poly.type
_entity_poly.pdbx_seq_one_letter_code
_entity_poly.pdbx_strand_id
1 'polypeptide(L)'
;MSSLVARIGGRSGRNHAFFRPSTVICPGREPASHELPDDFDFQESLRNVQTLLHHHPTCRRGLLTTVDHLKRLCIDRYFQDEIDTIMDSCADLIHSDDLLDATLSMRLMREAGYYVSAGQ
;
A
#
# COMPACT_ATOMS: atom_id res chain seq x y z
N MET A 1 -46.80 -46.80 6.07
CA MET A 1 -45.67 -47.71 6.26
C MET A 1 -44.42 -46.88 6.45
N SER A 2 -43.77 -47.10 7.59
CA SER A 2 -42.38 -46.89 8.00
C SER A 2 -41.39 -46.33 6.96
N SER A 3 -40.58 -45.33 7.34
CA SER A 3 -39.21 -45.56 7.83
C SER A 3 -38.37 -44.28 7.81
N LEU A 4 -37.58 -44.14 8.87
CA LEU A 4 -36.60 -43.12 9.17
C LEU A 4 -35.24 -43.55 8.59
N VAL A 5 -34.49 -42.65 7.94
CA VAL A 5 -33.02 -42.69 7.92
C VAL A 5 -32.49 -41.27 8.04
N ALA A 6 -31.73 -41.05 9.11
CA ALA A 6 -30.97 -39.86 9.39
C ALA A 6 -29.62 -39.87 8.64
N ARG A 7 -29.03 -38.67 8.54
CA ARG A 7 -27.67 -38.34 9.03
C ARG A 7 -26.67 -37.81 7.98
N ILE A 8 -26.44 -36.49 8.09
CA ILE A 8 -25.16 -35.74 8.11
C ILE A 8 -24.41 -35.41 6.81
N GLY A 9 -24.06 -34.12 6.71
CA GLY A 9 -22.87 -33.62 6.01
C GLY A 9 -23.23 -32.55 4.97
N GLY A 10 -22.74 -31.30 5.01
CA GLY A 10 -21.78 -30.65 5.88
C GLY A 10 -22.00 -29.13 5.77
N ARG A 11 -21.79 -28.41 6.87
CA ARG A 11 -21.93 -26.96 6.93
C ARG A 11 -20.86 -26.29 6.08
N SER A 12 -21.33 -25.34 5.27
CA SER A 12 -20.60 -24.35 4.50
C SER A 12 -19.35 -23.83 5.24
N GLY A 13 -18.17 -24.14 4.70
CA GLY A 13 -16.89 -23.62 5.15
C GLY A 13 -16.73 -22.16 4.74
N ARG A 14 -17.23 -21.24 5.58
CA ARG A 14 -16.81 -19.85 5.55
C ARG A 14 -15.51 -19.73 6.35
N ASN A 15 -14.38 -19.86 5.66
CA ASN A 15 -13.08 -19.45 6.20
C ASN A 15 -13.01 -17.92 6.22
N HIS A 16 -13.76 -17.28 7.12
CA HIS A 16 -13.39 -15.95 7.59
C HIS A 16 -12.34 -16.16 8.67
N ALA A 17 -11.07 -16.10 8.29
CA ALA A 17 -9.99 -15.90 9.23
C ALA A 17 -10.21 -14.53 9.89
N PHE A 18 -10.93 -14.52 11.01
CA PHE A 18 -10.90 -13.39 11.92
C PHE A 18 -9.50 -13.36 12.51
N PHE A 19 -8.64 -12.49 11.97
CA PHE A 19 -7.49 -12.01 12.72
C PHE A 19 -8.04 -11.32 13.96
N ARG A 20 -8.11 -12.04 15.07
CA ARG A 20 -8.40 -11.48 16.39
C ARG A 20 -7.04 -11.04 16.95
N PRO A 21 -6.75 -9.73 17.05
CA PRO A 21 -5.55 -9.30 17.74
C PRO A 21 -5.66 -9.78 19.19
N SER A 22 -4.63 -10.49 19.66
CA SER A 22 -4.56 -10.93 21.05
C SER A 22 -4.26 -9.69 21.91
N THR A 23 -5.25 -9.18 22.64
CA THR A 23 -5.06 -8.09 23.58
C THR A 23 -4.45 -8.64 24.87
N VAL A 24 -3.14 -8.93 24.84
CA VAL A 24 -2.37 -9.10 26.07
C VAL A 24 -2.16 -7.71 26.65
N ILE A 25 -3.10 -7.26 27.49
CA ILE A 25 -2.93 -6.07 28.32
C ILE A 25 -2.15 -6.53 29.55
N CYS A 26 -0.84 -6.25 29.57
CA CYS A 26 -0.05 -6.36 30.80
C CYS A 26 -0.42 -5.17 31.71
N PRO A 27 -1.06 -5.39 32.87
CA PRO A 27 -1.27 -4.30 33.82
C PRO A 27 0.04 -4.03 34.54
N GLY A 28 0.61 -2.83 34.38
CA GLY A 28 1.68 -2.37 35.26
C GLY A 28 2.99 -1.89 34.61
N ARG A 29 2.98 -1.38 33.37
CA ARG A 29 4.08 -0.54 32.89
C ARG A 29 3.51 0.79 32.43
N GLU A 30 3.60 1.80 33.30
CA GLU A 30 3.46 3.20 32.90
C GLU A 30 4.43 3.44 31.73
N PRO A 31 3.96 3.89 30.55
CA PRO A 31 4.87 4.32 29.51
C PRO A 31 5.66 5.48 30.09
N ALA A 32 6.99 5.34 30.12
CA ALA A 32 7.84 6.50 30.35
C ALA A 32 7.43 7.55 29.31
N SER A 33 6.98 8.71 29.81
CA SER A 33 6.78 9.92 29.02
C SER A 33 8.16 10.39 28.54
N HIS A 34 8.77 9.63 27.63
CA HIS A 34 9.81 10.17 26.80
C HIS A 34 9.10 11.14 25.88
N GLU A 35 9.05 12.40 26.31
CA GLU A 35 8.77 13.52 25.44
C GLU A 35 9.68 13.33 24.23
N LEU A 36 9.07 13.00 23.10
CA LEU A 36 9.76 12.95 21.82
C LEU A 36 10.37 14.34 21.63
N PRO A 37 11.64 14.46 21.21
CA PRO A 37 12.23 15.76 20.94
C PRO A 37 11.33 16.53 19.97
N ASP A 38 10.91 17.72 20.39
CA ASP A 38 9.99 18.66 19.73
C ASP A 38 10.58 19.31 18.46
N ASP A 39 11.57 18.67 17.83
CA ASP A 39 12.32 19.21 16.69
C ASP A 39 12.06 18.42 15.40
N PHE A 40 10.87 17.85 15.27
CA PHE A 40 10.43 17.28 14.00
C PHE A 40 9.58 18.30 13.24
N ASP A 41 10.22 19.11 12.40
CA ASP A 41 9.52 19.98 11.47
C ASP A 41 8.91 19.16 10.33
N PHE A 42 7.62 18.85 10.49
CA PHE A 42 6.86 18.12 9.48
C PHE A 42 6.83 18.86 8.14
N GLN A 43 6.77 20.19 8.14
CA GLN A 43 6.73 20.98 6.91
C GLN A 43 8.07 20.91 6.17
N GLU A 44 9.19 21.01 6.89
CA GLU A 44 10.52 20.79 6.31
C GLU A 44 10.65 19.38 5.73
N SER A 45 10.14 18.37 6.44
CA SER A 45 10.16 16.99 5.96
C SER A 45 9.39 16.81 4.63
N LEU A 46 8.21 17.44 4.48
CA LEU A 46 7.46 17.40 3.23
C LEU A 46 8.20 18.12 2.10
N ARG A 47 8.85 19.25 2.39
CA ARG A 47 9.66 19.97 1.41
C ARG A 47 10.83 19.13 0.90
N ASN A 48 11.47 18.37 1.79
CA ASN A 48 12.56 17.47 1.42
C ASN A 48 12.08 16.29 0.56
N VAL A 49 10.87 15.79 0.80
CA VAL A 49 10.26 14.78 -0.09
C VAL A 49 9.93 15.41 -1.44
N GLN A 50 9.41 16.64 -1.48
CA GLN A 50 9.10 17.33 -2.72
C GLN A 50 10.35 17.54 -3.59
N THR A 51 11.47 17.95 -2.98
CA THR A 51 12.74 18.10 -3.71
C THR A 51 13.24 16.76 -4.24
N LEU A 52 13.07 15.67 -3.50
CA LEU A 52 13.38 14.31 -3.95
C LEU A 52 12.55 13.90 -5.17
N LEU A 53 11.25 14.20 -5.18
CA LEU A 53 10.37 13.89 -6.31
C LEU A 53 10.74 14.72 -7.54
N HIS A 54 11.04 16.02 -7.37
CA HIS A 54 11.45 16.89 -8.46
C HIS A 54 12.84 16.60 -9.02
N HIS A 55 13.77 16.11 -8.19
CA HIS A 55 15.13 15.82 -8.64
C HIS A 55 15.24 14.60 -9.55
N HIS A 56 14.11 13.95 -9.87
CA HIS A 56 14.05 12.70 -10.65
C HIS A 56 14.98 11.63 -10.04
N PRO A 57 14.45 10.65 -9.28
CA PRO A 57 15.17 9.40 -9.05
C PRO A 57 15.77 8.91 -10.37
N THR A 58 17.04 8.48 -10.32
CA THR A 58 17.84 8.14 -11.50
C THR A 58 17.24 7.02 -12.37
N CYS A 59 16.15 6.38 -11.93
CA CYS A 59 15.39 5.42 -12.69
C CYS A 59 13.87 5.50 -12.38
N ARG A 60 13.05 5.22 -13.40
CA ARG A 60 11.58 5.16 -13.31
C ARG A 60 11.07 4.15 -12.27
N ARG A 61 11.77 3.03 -12.10
CA ARG A 61 11.51 2.08 -11.01
C ARG A 61 11.59 2.74 -9.63
N GLY A 62 12.63 3.55 -9.40
CA GLY A 62 12.82 4.27 -8.15
C GLY A 62 11.66 5.23 -7.87
N LEU A 63 11.21 5.93 -8.91
CA LEU A 63 10.04 6.80 -8.86
C LEU A 63 8.76 6.07 -8.42
N LEU A 64 8.40 4.98 -9.09
CA LEU A 64 7.20 4.20 -8.72
C LEU A 64 7.30 3.62 -7.31
N THR A 65 8.50 3.20 -6.91
CA THR A 65 8.75 2.71 -5.54
C THR A 65 8.52 3.82 -4.51
N THR A 66 8.99 5.04 -4.80
CA THR A 66 8.72 6.20 -3.94
C THR A 66 7.23 6.51 -3.88
N VAL A 67 6.51 6.54 -5.00
CA VAL A 67 5.05 6.74 -5.03
C VAL A 67 4.32 5.70 -4.17
N ASP A 68 4.71 4.43 -4.28
CA ASP A 68 4.15 3.36 -3.44
C ASP A 68 4.40 3.62 -1.96
N HIS A 69 5.61 4.05 -1.59
CA HIS A 69 5.92 4.39 -0.20
C HIS A 69 5.11 5.57 0.32
N LEU A 70 4.90 6.62 -0.48
CA LEU A 70 4.08 7.78 -0.10
C LEU A 70 2.63 7.39 0.18
N LYS A 71 2.06 6.54 -0.68
CA LYS A 71 0.70 6.00 -0.51
C LYS A 71 0.59 5.12 0.73
N ARG A 72 1.57 4.24 0.99
CA ARG A 72 1.61 3.39 2.19
C ARG A 72 1.75 4.19 3.49
N LEU A 73 2.43 5.33 3.43
CA LEU A 73 2.56 6.27 4.54
C LEU A 73 1.36 7.22 4.67
N CYS A 74 0.41 7.17 3.73
CA CYS A 74 -0.75 8.06 3.67
C CYS A 74 -0.35 9.55 3.67
N ILE A 75 0.72 9.91 2.95
CA ILE A 75 1.17 11.30 2.75
C ILE A 75 1.16 11.72 1.27
N ASP A 76 0.68 10.84 0.40
CA ASP A 76 0.52 11.06 -1.04
C ASP A 76 -0.36 12.27 -1.37
N ARG A 77 -1.34 12.60 -0.52
CA ARG A 77 -2.20 13.80 -0.68
C ARG A 77 -1.45 15.14 -0.78
N TYR A 78 -0.20 15.21 -0.31
CA TYR A 78 0.61 16.44 -0.39
C TYR A 78 1.35 16.59 -1.72
N PHE A 79 1.36 15.54 -2.55
CA PHE A 79 2.20 15.44 -3.75
C PHE A 79 1.42 14.96 -4.99
N GLN A 80 0.13 15.28 -5.08
CA GLN A 80 -0.74 14.73 -6.14
C GLN A 80 -0.26 15.10 -7.54
N ASP A 81 0.12 16.37 -7.76
CA ASP A 81 0.59 16.85 -9.07
C ASP A 81 1.90 16.15 -9.50
N GLU A 82 2.83 15.97 -8.54
CA GLU A 82 4.07 15.24 -8.78
C GLU A 82 3.80 13.75 -9.06
N ILE A 83 2.90 13.13 -8.29
CA ILE A 83 2.53 11.73 -8.48
C ILE A 83 1.91 11.52 -9.86
N ASP A 84 0.98 12.36 -10.29
CA ASP A 84 0.35 12.24 -11.62
C ASP A 84 1.38 12.37 -12.74
N THR A 85 2.29 13.35 -12.63
CA THR A 85 3.41 13.52 -13.58
C THR A 85 4.30 12.28 -13.64
N ILE A 86 4.60 11.68 -12.48
CA ILE A 86 5.40 10.47 -12.37
C ILE A 86 4.68 9.28 -13.01
N MET A 87 3.39 9.11 -12.71
CA MET A 87 2.57 8.02 -13.24
C MET A 87 2.52 8.07 -14.78
N ASP A 88 2.32 9.26 -15.36
CA ASP A 88 2.36 9.44 -16.81
C ASP A 88 3.73 9.09 -17.41
N SER A 89 4.82 9.52 -16.76
CA SER A 89 6.19 9.25 -17.24
C SER A 89 6.61 7.78 -17.14
N CYS A 90 5.92 7.00 -16.31
CA CYS A 90 6.23 5.60 -16.00
C CYS A 90 5.22 4.61 -16.62
N ALA A 91 4.28 5.09 -17.43
CA ALA A 91 3.23 4.26 -18.04
C ALA A 91 3.78 3.11 -18.90
N ASP A 92 4.99 3.25 -19.46
CA ASP A 92 5.62 2.23 -20.28
C ASP A 92 6.17 1.04 -19.47
N LEU A 93 6.37 1.17 -18.15
CA LEU A 93 6.80 0.07 -17.29
C LEU A 93 5.76 -1.05 -17.15
N ILE A 94 4.51 -0.80 -17.54
CA ILE A 94 3.48 -1.85 -17.61
C ILE A 94 3.94 -3.01 -18.50
N HIS A 95 4.76 -2.71 -19.50
CA HIS A 95 5.29 -3.67 -20.47
C HIS A 95 6.75 -4.08 -20.16
N SER A 96 7.21 -3.85 -18.93
CA SER A 96 8.54 -4.27 -18.50
C SER A 96 8.65 -5.80 -18.47
N ASP A 97 9.80 -6.33 -18.90
CA ASP A 97 10.15 -7.75 -18.74
C ASP A 97 10.40 -8.13 -17.27
N ASP A 98 10.66 -7.15 -16.41
CA ASP A 98 10.79 -7.37 -14.98
C ASP A 98 9.42 -7.43 -14.30
N LEU A 99 9.15 -8.58 -13.68
CA LEU A 99 7.86 -8.87 -13.05
C LEU A 99 7.52 -7.88 -11.93
N LEU A 100 8.51 -7.41 -11.16
CA LEU A 100 8.28 -6.46 -10.08
C LEU A 100 7.86 -5.10 -10.66
N ASP A 101 8.57 -4.62 -11.68
CA ASP A 101 8.30 -3.35 -12.35
C ASP A 101 6.94 -3.35 -13.05
N ALA A 102 6.62 -4.40 -13.80
CA ALA A 102 5.31 -4.56 -14.45
C ALA A 102 4.18 -4.64 -13.42
N THR A 103 4.33 -5.43 -12.36
CA THR A 103 3.28 -5.59 -11.35
C THR A 103 3.06 -4.30 -10.55
N LEU A 104 4.15 -3.62 -10.17
CA LEU A 104 4.10 -2.36 -9.42
C LEU A 104 3.42 -1.25 -10.25
N SER A 105 3.85 -1.06 -11.50
CA SER A 105 3.28 -0.07 -12.41
C SER A 105 1.80 -0.35 -12.69
N MET A 106 1.43 -1.59 -13.03
CA MET A 106 0.03 -1.97 -13.27
C MET A 106 -0.87 -1.67 -12.06
N ARG A 107 -0.40 -1.98 -10.84
CA ARG A 107 -1.17 -1.73 -9.62
C ARG A 107 -1.40 -0.23 -9.42
N LEU A 108 -0.33 0.56 -9.47
CA LEU A 108 -0.42 2.00 -9.24
C LEU A 108 -1.25 2.71 -10.32
N MET A 109 -1.13 2.29 -11.58
CA MET A 109 -1.92 2.83 -12.70
C MET A 109 -3.41 2.56 -12.52
N ARG A 110 -3.79 1.33 -12.14
CA ARG A 110 -5.18 0.98 -11.87
C ARG A 110 -5.73 1.72 -10.65
N GLU A 111 -4.91 1.93 -9.63
CA GLU A 111 -5.28 2.69 -8.43
C GLU A 111 -5.57 4.17 -8.77
N ALA A 112 -4.80 4.76 -9.70
CA ALA A 112 -5.03 6.09 -10.23
C ALA A 112 -6.19 6.18 -11.25
N GLY A 113 -6.84 5.05 -11.57
CA GLY A 113 -7.99 5.01 -12.48
C GLY A 113 -7.64 4.81 -13.96
N TYR A 114 -6.37 4.56 -14.30
CA TYR A 114 -5.98 4.25 -15.67
C TYR A 114 -6.47 2.85 -16.08
N TYR A 115 -6.96 2.74 -17.32
CA TYR A 115 -7.31 1.47 -17.90
C TYR A 115 -6.05 0.73 -18.37
N VAL A 116 -5.70 -0.36 -17.67
CA VAL A 116 -4.54 -1.19 -18.00
C VAL A 116 -4.99 -2.58 -18.46
N SER A 117 -4.74 -2.89 -19.74
CA SER A 117 -5.03 -4.19 -20.34
C SER A 117 -4.31 -5.31 -19.58
N ALA A 118 -4.98 -6.45 -19.42
CA ALA A 118 -4.43 -7.64 -18.76
C ALA A 118 -3.64 -8.56 -19.72
N GLY A 119 -3.53 -8.20 -21.00
CA GLY A 119 -2.84 -9.00 -22.00
C GLY A 119 -2.13 -8.16 -23.05
N GLN A 120 -0.87 -8.52 -23.29
CA GLN A 120 -0.15 -8.38 -24.54
C GLN A 120 0.51 -9.72 -24.85
#